data_AF-A0A8T3U495-F1
#
_entry.id   AF-A0A8T3U495-F1
#
_cell.length_a   1.000
_cell.length_b   1.000
_cell.length_c   1.000
_cell.angle_alpha   90.00
_cell.angle_beta   90.00
_cell.angle_gamma   90.00
#
_symmetry.space_group_name_H-M   'P 1'
#
loop_
_entity.id
_entity.type
_entity.pdbx_description
1 polymer ?
#
loop_
_entity_poly.entity_id
_entity_poly.type
_entity_poly.pdbx_seq_one_letter_code
_entity_poly.pdbx_strand_id
1 'polypeptide(L)'
;MNGYYSRYANNLFLTYIFLNVYKIGEVIGIQNGYFLLLFIQSIMFSVGGFLIYKIADMYFKEKYKIYSICTWIIYMLIVGLSPHIVLTYSDGIGMFLSLILTYIIFKLEKDKDIKKDKNKINDDKEKNKLLQKSSISRIILILLFTNLSILGYYIKPQIIIISISYVIIKILNISYLTYMIIKNKNEDRENGRRVRRERIKKEIIYYIILSILIIITGFLIYTYIKKANNSMGINVDKEKRFNITHYAMLGWNTESKGVFTVKDENFSGKYEKLKDREKANIEELKRRITEMGLGGVINQIARKILTNYNDGTFSGVATFVYIRKEYNIEGINKELSKFLKNIYYENGKYNMIYTQIMQCLWIGILIFNMFSYNDGKSTKISIVILGIIGLFIFEILFEARSRYIFIYVPLYIFLGVIGLRNVLSFFVVKIKGIKNNENVILYICGNTKMSKGNV
;
A
#
# COMPACT_ATOMS: atom_id res chain seq x y z
N MET A 1 2.34 -13.83 29.45
CA MET A 1 2.21 -12.54 28.73
C MET A 1 3.57 -11.85 28.49
N ASN A 2 4.43 -11.69 29.50
CA ASN A 2 5.74 -11.02 29.37
C ASN A 2 6.69 -11.68 28.34
N GLY A 3 6.72 -13.02 28.27
CA GLY A 3 7.58 -13.73 27.31
C GLY A 3 7.21 -13.47 25.84
N TYR A 4 5.92 -13.39 25.52
CA TYR A 4 5.44 -13.08 24.16
C TYR A 4 5.89 -11.69 23.72
N TYR A 5 5.62 -10.65 24.54
CA TYR A 5 5.98 -9.28 24.20
C TYR A 5 7.48 -9.00 24.27
N SER A 6 8.25 -9.86 24.95
CA SER A 6 9.71 -9.82 24.89
C SER A 6 10.22 -10.30 23.53
N ARG A 7 9.67 -11.40 22.98
CA ARG A 7 10.01 -11.89 21.63
C ARG A 7 9.45 -10.99 20.53
N TYR A 8 8.18 -10.63 20.63
CA TYR A 8 7.40 -9.88 19.64
C TYR A 8 7.11 -8.45 20.10
N ALA A 9 8.16 -7.72 20.49
CA ALA A 9 8.04 -6.35 21.00
C ALA A 9 7.43 -5.36 19.98
N ASN A 10 7.43 -5.70 18.69
CA ASN A 10 6.74 -4.93 17.64
C ASN A 10 5.21 -4.92 17.79
N ASN A 11 4.60 -5.86 18.53
CA ASN A 11 3.15 -5.90 18.74
C ASN A 11 2.69 -5.04 19.94
N LEU A 12 3.62 -4.50 20.72
CA LEU A 12 3.31 -3.70 21.92
C LEU A 12 2.48 -2.46 21.58
N PHE A 13 2.87 -1.69 20.57
CA PHE A 13 2.18 -0.46 20.24
C PHE A 13 0.75 -0.72 19.72
N LEU A 14 0.57 -1.77 18.91
CA LEU A 14 -0.76 -2.20 18.48
C LEU A 14 -1.63 -2.64 19.66
N THR A 15 -1.04 -3.37 20.61
CA THR A 15 -1.72 -3.79 21.84
C THR A 15 -2.16 -2.58 22.66
N TYR A 16 -1.29 -1.58 22.79
CA TYR A 16 -1.63 -0.32 23.45
C TYR A 16 -2.83 0.36 22.77
N ILE A 17 -2.86 0.43 21.44
CA ILE A 17 -4.01 0.99 20.71
C ILE A 17 -5.28 0.22 21.05
N PHE A 18 -5.24 -1.12 21.02
CA PHE A 18 -6.40 -1.95 21.33
C PHE A 18 -6.88 -1.78 22.76
N LEU A 19 -5.96 -1.69 23.73
CA LEU A 19 -6.30 -1.42 25.13
C LEU A 19 -7.00 -0.08 25.31
N ASN A 20 -6.57 0.96 24.60
CA ASN A 20 -7.23 2.28 24.68
C ASN A 20 -8.62 2.26 24.05
N VAL A 21 -8.81 1.55 22.93
CA VAL A 21 -10.16 1.34 22.37
C VAL A 21 -11.05 0.62 23.37
N TYR A 22 -10.54 -0.42 24.03
CA TYR A 22 -11.28 -1.15 25.05
C TYR A 22 -11.70 -0.24 26.21
N LYS A 23 -10.78 0.57 26.76
CA LYS A 23 -11.06 1.55 27.82
C LYS A 23 -12.12 2.58 27.40
N ILE A 24 -12.05 3.07 26.16
CA ILE A 24 -13.07 3.98 25.63
C ILE A 24 -14.43 3.27 25.59
N GLY A 25 -14.45 2.00 25.17
CA GLY A 25 -15.65 1.16 25.16
C GLY A 25 -16.33 1.08 26.53
N GLU A 26 -15.56 0.86 27.59
CA GLU A 26 -16.09 0.84 28.96
C GLU A 26 -16.73 2.17 29.36
N VAL A 27 -16.13 3.31 28.99
CA VAL A 27 -16.65 4.66 29.29
C VAL A 27 -17.99 4.94 28.58
N ILE A 28 -18.15 4.46 27.35
CA ILE A 28 -19.37 4.67 26.55
C ILE A 28 -20.42 3.56 26.74
N GLY A 29 -20.21 2.64 27.70
CA GLY A 29 -21.16 1.57 28.02
C GLY A 29 -21.14 0.36 27.09
N ILE A 30 -20.13 0.23 26.22
CA ILE A 30 -19.94 -0.97 25.38
C ILE A 30 -19.13 -2.00 26.16
N GLN A 31 -19.83 -2.98 26.73
CA GLN A 31 -19.21 -4.03 27.57
C GLN A 31 -18.27 -4.96 26.78
N ASN A 32 -18.46 -5.12 25.47
CA ASN A 32 -17.61 -5.95 24.62
C ASN A 32 -16.63 -5.08 23.81
N GLY A 33 -15.45 -4.78 24.36
CA GLY A 33 -14.46 -3.94 23.66
C GLY A 33 -13.91 -4.57 22.38
N TYR A 34 -13.99 -5.89 22.19
CA TYR A 34 -13.68 -6.52 20.90
C TYR A 34 -14.71 -6.14 19.82
N PHE A 35 -16.00 -6.03 20.17
CA PHE A 35 -17.02 -5.52 19.27
C PHE A 35 -16.71 -4.08 18.80
N LEU A 36 -16.27 -3.20 19.72
CA LEU A 36 -15.87 -1.84 19.35
C LEU A 36 -14.67 -1.83 18.39
N LEU A 37 -13.70 -2.73 18.59
CA LEU A 37 -12.58 -2.90 17.65
C LEU A 37 -13.06 -3.31 16.25
N LEU A 38 -14.00 -4.26 16.15
CA LEU A 38 -14.59 -4.67 14.87
C LEU A 38 -15.37 -3.53 14.20
N PHE A 39 -16.08 -2.73 15.01
CA PHE A 39 -16.81 -1.57 14.52
C PHE A 39 -15.86 -0.52 13.93
N ILE A 40 -14.77 -0.17 14.63
CA ILE A 40 -13.74 0.74 14.13
C ILE A 40 -13.10 0.19 12.85
N GLN A 41 -12.75 -1.09 12.82
CA GLN A 41 -12.22 -1.75 11.63
C GLN A 41 -13.18 -1.64 10.43
N SER A 42 -14.48 -1.82 10.65
CA SER A 42 -15.51 -1.69 9.61
C SER A 42 -15.62 -0.27 9.08
N ILE A 43 -15.49 0.74 9.95
CA ILE A 43 -15.39 2.15 9.54
C ILE A 43 -14.13 2.36 8.70
N MET A 44 -12.98 1.83 9.11
CA MET A 44 -11.72 1.96 8.36
C MET A 44 -11.81 1.35 6.96
N PHE A 45 -12.51 0.23 6.79
CA PHE A 45 -12.75 -0.37 5.47
C PHE A 45 -13.70 0.49 4.62
N SER A 46 -14.75 1.02 5.22
CA SER A 46 -15.69 1.90 4.53
C SER A 46 -15.02 3.20 4.05
N VAL A 47 -14.25 3.85 4.93
CA VAL A 47 -13.46 5.03 4.58
C VAL A 47 -12.33 4.67 3.60
N GLY A 48 -11.74 3.48 3.70
CA GLY A 48 -10.80 2.94 2.73
C GLY A 48 -11.37 2.87 1.32
N GLY A 49 -12.62 2.40 1.17
CA GLY A 49 -13.34 2.42 -0.09
C GLY A 49 -13.49 3.83 -0.67
N PHE A 50 -13.88 4.79 0.17
CA PHE A 50 -13.94 6.20 -0.24
C PHE A 50 -12.57 6.76 -0.65
N LEU A 51 -11.51 6.43 0.10
CA LEU A 51 -10.15 6.88 -0.20
C LEU A 51 -9.65 6.32 -1.54
N ILE A 52 -9.84 5.03 -1.82
CA ILE A 52 -9.39 4.46 -3.10
C ILE A 52 -10.15 5.06 -4.29
N TYR A 53 -11.46 5.33 -4.13
CA TYR A 53 -12.21 6.09 -5.13
C TYR A 53 -11.58 7.47 -5.38
N LYS A 54 -11.25 8.22 -4.32
CA LYS A 54 -10.63 9.54 -4.45
C LYS A 54 -9.23 9.50 -5.07
N ILE A 55 -8.42 8.49 -4.73
CA ILE A 55 -7.10 8.27 -5.35
C ILE A 55 -7.28 8.03 -6.86
N ALA A 56 -8.21 7.15 -7.24
CA ALA A 56 -8.49 6.85 -8.63
C ALA A 56 -9.02 8.07 -9.40
N ASP A 57 -9.94 8.82 -8.80
CA ASP A 57 -10.52 10.03 -9.38
C ASP A 57 -9.48 11.14 -9.61
N MET A 58 -8.51 11.29 -8.70
CA MET A 58 -7.39 12.21 -8.86
C MET A 58 -6.46 11.86 -10.04
N TYR A 59 -6.49 10.61 -10.51
CA TYR A 59 -5.71 10.15 -11.66
C TYR A 59 -6.53 10.15 -12.95
N PHE A 60 -7.71 9.52 -12.95
CA PHE A 60 -8.56 9.37 -14.13
C PHE A 60 -9.22 10.69 -14.58
N LYS A 61 -9.53 11.60 -13.64
CA LYS A 61 -10.26 12.86 -13.89
C LYS A 61 -11.65 12.62 -14.53
N GLU A 62 -12.37 13.70 -14.82
CA GLU A 62 -13.76 13.64 -15.35
C GLU A 62 -13.90 12.79 -16.62
N LYS A 63 -12.91 12.80 -17.52
CA LYS A 63 -12.97 12.04 -18.79
C LYS A 63 -13.06 10.52 -18.58
N TYR A 64 -12.56 9.99 -17.47
CA TYR A 64 -12.46 8.55 -17.22
C TYR A 64 -13.05 8.16 -15.87
N LYS A 65 -14.04 8.93 -15.37
CA LYS A 65 -14.67 8.75 -14.05
C LYS A 65 -15.27 7.36 -13.83
N ILE A 66 -15.75 6.71 -14.88
CA ILE A 66 -16.25 5.32 -14.81
C ILE A 66 -15.21 4.37 -14.23
N TYR A 67 -13.92 4.55 -14.55
CA TYR A 67 -12.84 3.72 -14.04
C TYR A 67 -12.56 3.97 -12.55
N SER A 68 -12.80 5.19 -12.05
CA SER A 68 -12.78 5.46 -10.60
C SER A 68 -13.90 4.70 -9.88
N ILE A 69 -15.10 4.65 -10.47
CA ILE A 69 -16.23 3.89 -9.94
C ILE A 69 -15.96 2.38 -10.01
N CYS A 70 -15.42 1.88 -11.13
CA CYS A 70 -15.01 0.48 -11.25
C CYS A 70 -13.99 0.08 -10.18
N THR A 71 -13.00 0.94 -9.91
CA THR A 71 -12.00 0.72 -8.83
C THR A 71 -12.68 0.56 -7.48
N TRP A 72 -13.67 1.41 -7.17
CA TRP A 72 -14.43 1.35 -5.94
C TRP A 72 -15.31 0.10 -5.84
N ILE A 73 -16.01 -0.29 -6.91
CA ILE A 73 -16.84 -1.49 -6.94
C ILE A 73 -15.98 -2.74 -6.70
N ILE A 74 -14.84 -2.87 -7.38
CA ILE A 74 -13.93 -4.01 -7.20
C ILE A 74 -13.38 -4.03 -5.76
N TYR A 75 -13.04 -2.87 -5.19
CA TYR A 75 -12.68 -2.75 -3.77
C TYR A 75 -13.80 -3.27 -2.85
N MET A 76 -15.04 -2.87 -3.09
CA MET A 76 -16.17 -3.33 -2.29
C MET A 76 -16.33 -4.85 -2.35
N LEU A 77 -16.16 -5.45 -3.53
CA LEU A 77 -16.27 -6.91 -3.70
C LEU A 77 -15.15 -7.70 -3.00
N ILE A 78 -13.90 -7.21 -3.04
CA ILE A 78 -12.74 -7.96 -2.53
C ILE A 78 -12.44 -7.63 -1.07
N VAL A 79 -12.48 -6.34 -0.72
CA VAL A 79 -12.12 -5.82 0.61
C VAL A 79 -13.37 -5.57 1.45
N GLY A 80 -14.38 -4.92 0.87
CA GLY A 80 -15.63 -4.58 1.58
C GLY A 80 -16.51 -5.78 1.94
N LEU A 81 -16.34 -6.92 1.26
CA LEU A 81 -16.95 -8.21 1.59
C LEU A 81 -15.90 -9.21 2.09
N SER A 82 -14.76 -8.72 2.57
CA SER A 82 -13.69 -9.59 3.02
C SER A 82 -13.96 -10.15 4.42
N PRO A 83 -13.61 -11.43 4.68
CA PRO A 83 -13.50 -11.97 6.04
C PRO A 83 -12.58 -11.13 6.95
N HIS A 84 -11.64 -10.35 6.39
CA HIS A 84 -10.76 -9.46 7.16
C HIS A 84 -11.49 -8.35 7.93
N ILE A 85 -12.75 -8.06 7.62
CA ILE A 85 -13.57 -7.09 8.37
C ILE A 85 -13.75 -7.53 9.83
N VAL A 86 -13.86 -8.83 10.07
CA VAL A 86 -14.03 -9.37 11.43
C VAL A 86 -12.72 -9.80 12.07
N LEU A 87 -11.58 -9.52 11.42
CA LEU A 87 -10.24 -9.85 11.90
C LEU A 87 -9.51 -8.56 12.27
N THR A 88 -9.81 -8.01 13.45
CA THR A 88 -9.12 -6.81 13.93
C THR A 88 -7.67 -7.11 14.26
N TYR A 89 -6.78 -6.76 13.34
CA TYR A 89 -5.33 -6.87 13.48
C TYR A 89 -4.61 -5.78 12.66
N SER A 90 -3.28 -5.87 12.57
CA SER A 90 -2.47 -4.87 11.86
C SER A 90 -2.70 -4.80 10.36
N ASP A 91 -3.28 -5.83 9.71
CA ASP A 91 -3.48 -5.82 8.24
C ASP A 91 -4.53 -4.80 7.82
N GLY A 92 -5.68 -4.75 8.50
CA GLY A 92 -6.73 -3.79 8.16
C GLY A 92 -6.33 -2.35 8.47
N ILE A 93 -5.70 -2.13 9.62
CA ILE A 93 -5.12 -0.83 9.97
C ILE A 93 -4.04 -0.44 8.96
N GLY A 94 -3.20 -1.39 8.56
CA GLY A 94 -2.16 -1.17 7.58
C GLY A 94 -2.70 -0.81 6.22
N MET A 95 -3.71 -1.52 5.72
CA MET A 95 -4.39 -1.19 4.47
C MET A 95 -4.92 0.24 4.47
N PHE A 96 -5.60 0.64 5.54
CA PHE A 96 -6.13 1.99 5.68
C PHE A 96 -5.03 3.06 5.68
N LEU A 97 -3.95 2.83 6.43
CA LEU A 97 -2.81 3.76 6.48
C LEU A 97 -2.10 3.85 5.13
N SER A 98 -1.92 2.73 4.41
CA SER A 98 -1.35 2.73 3.06
C SER A 98 -2.19 3.55 2.07
N LEU A 99 -3.52 3.51 2.19
CA LEU A 99 -4.42 4.36 1.41
C LEU A 99 -4.30 5.85 1.78
N ILE A 100 -4.28 6.20 3.07
CA ILE A 100 -4.09 7.59 3.50
C ILE A 100 -2.76 8.13 2.99
N LEU A 101 -1.66 7.39 3.17
CA LEU A 101 -0.34 7.79 2.70
C LEU A 101 -0.34 8.01 1.18
N THR A 102 -0.94 7.09 0.41
CA THR A 102 -1.07 7.22 -1.05
C THR A 102 -1.90 8.44 -1.44
N TYR A 103 -3.01 8.69 -0.74
CA TYR A 103 -3.86 9.86 -0.97
C TYR A 103 -3.11 11.17 -0.71
N ILE A 104 -2.36 11.26 0.40
CA ILE A 104 -1.54 12.44 0.71
C ILE A 104 -0.45 12.63 -0.35
N ILE A 105 0.24 11.56 -0.77
CA ILE A 105 1.21 11.61 -1.87
C ILE A 105 0.56 12.18 -3.15
N PHE A 106 -0.63 11.70 -3.52
CA PHE A 106 -1.33 12.18 -4.71
C PHE A 106 -1.70 13.67 -4.61
N LYS A 107 -2.04 14.16 -3.41
CA LYS A 107 -2.29 15.58 -3.15
C LYS A 107 -1.01 16.41 -3.29
N LEU A 108 0.08 15.97 -2.68
CA LEU A 108 1.39 16.61 -2.78
C LEU A 108 1.90 16.69 -4.23
N GLU A 109 1.62 15.67 -5.05
CA GLU A 109 1.95 15.70 -6.48
C GLU A 109 1.00 16.58 -7.29
N LYS A 110 -0.28 16.71 -6.92
CA LYS A 110 -1.25 17.59 -7.62
C LYS A 110 -0.89 19.07 -7.47
N ASP A 111 -0.37 19.48 -6.31
CA ASP A 111 -0.03 20.89 -6.02
C ASP A 111 1.12 21.43 -6.89
N LYS A 112 1.88 20.57 -7.58
CA LYS A 112 2.89 20.99 -8.55
C LYS A 112 2.28 21.48 -9.87
N ASP A 113 1.17 20.90 -10.31
CA ASP A 113 0.49 21.28 -11.56
C ASP A 113 -0.21 22.63 -11.40
N ILE A 114 -0.78 22.90 -10.21
CA ILE A 114 -1.44 24.17 -9.88
C ILE A 114 -0.49 25.37 -9.98
N LYS A 115 0.82 25.18 -9.76
CA LYS A 115 1.82 26.26 -9.93
C LYS A 115 2.00 26.68 -11.39
N LYS A 116 1.67 25.83 -12.37
CA LYS A 116 1.74 26.17 -13.80
C LYS A 116 0.52 26.97 -14.28
N ASP A 117 -0.68 26.65 -13.80
CA ASP A 117 -1.93 27.33 -14.21
C ASP A 117 -2.08 28.74 -13.59
N LYS A 118 -1.43 29.00 -12.44
CA LYS A 118 -1.53 30.26 -11.69
C LYS A 118 -0.76 31.45 -12.29
N ASN A 119 0.02 31.25 -13.35
CA ASN A 119 0.62 32.35 -14.12
C ASN A 119 -0.43 33.18 -14.89
N LYS A 120 -1.72 32.78 -14.85
CA LYS A 120 -2.86 33.47 -15.50
C LYS A 120 -3.67 34.40 -14.58
N ILE A 121 -3.32 34.54 -13.30
CA ILE A 121 -4.03 35.41 -12.35
C ILE A 121 -3.33 36.78 -12.29
N ASN A 122 -4.08 37.85 -12.55
CA ASN A 122 -3.58 39.23 -12.68
C ASN A 122 -3.60 40.05 -11.37
N ASP A 123 -4.33 39.62 -10.34
CA ASP A 123 -4.35 40.31 -9.04
C ASP A 123 -3.24 39.80 -8.10
N ASP A 124 -2.25 40.65 -7.83
CA ASP A 124 -1.08 40.34 -7.01
C ASP A 124 -1.43 40.09 -5.53
N LYS A 125 -2.49 40.70 -4.99
CA LYS A 125 -2.89 40.54 -3.58
C LYS A 125 -3.55 39.19 -3.37
N GLU A 126 -4.46 38.81 -4.27
CA GLU A 126 -5.13 37.51 -4.27
C GLU A 126 -4.13 36.37 -4.52
N LYS A 127 -3.21 36.56 -5.48
CA LYS A 127 -2.13 35.64 -5.80
C LYS A 127 -1.22 35.38 -4.59
N ASN A 128 -0.82 36.41 -3.86
CA ASN A 128 0.02 36.27 -2.66
C ASN A 128 -0.69 35.51 -1.53
N LYS A 129 -1.97 35.80 -1.25
CA LYS A 129 -2.76 35.08 -0.23
C LYS A 129 -2.95 33.61 -0.58
N LEU A 130 -3.20 33.30 -1.85
CA LEU A 130 -3.33 31.93 -2.36
C LEU A 130 -2.00 31.16 -2.35
N LEU A 131 -0.88 31.83 -2.61
CA LEU A 131 0.46 31.25 -2.53
C LEU A 131 0.82 30.86 -1.09
N GLN A 132 0.51 31.72 -0.12
CA GLN A 132 0.75 31.45 1.29
C GLN A 132 -0.11 30.28 1.79
N LYS A 133 -1.42 30.27 1.48
CA LYS A 133 -2.34 29.18 1.85
C LYS A 133 -1.91 27.82 1.26
N SER A 134 -1.48 27.81 0.00
CA SER A 134 -0.98 26.61 -0.68
C SER A 134 0.32 26.09 -0.07
N SER A 135 1.21 26.99 0.37
CA SER A 135 2.48 26.62 0.99
C SER A 135 2.29 26.03 2.40
N ILE A 136 1.41 26.63 3.21
CA ILE A 136 1.06 26.12 4.54
C ILE A 136 0.38 24.75 4.45
N SER A 137 -0.61 24.61 3.57
CA SER A 137 -1.30 23.32 3.36
C SER A 137 -0.31 22.22 2.96
N ARG A 138 0.67 22.54 2.11
CA ARG A 138 1.71 21.60 1.72
C ARG A 138 2.62 21.21 2.88
N ILE A 139 3.05 22.15 3.73
CA ILE A 139 3.82 21.83 4.94
C ILE A 139 3.04 20.89 5.84
N ILE A 140 1.76 21.20 6.12
CA ILE A 140 0.88 20.36 6.94
C ILE A 140 0.77 18.95 6.37
N LEU A 141 0.56 18.82 5.05
CA LEU A 141 0.48 17.51 4.40
C LEU A 141 1.79 16.73 4.48
N ILE A 142 2.95 17.40 4.36
CA ILE A 142 4.26 16.75 4.52
C ILE A 142 4.44 16.26 5.96
N LEU A 143 4.15 17.09 6.95
CA LEU A 143 4.26 16.71 8.36
C LEU A 143 3.29 15.56 8.69
N LEU A 144 2.05 15.62 8.21
CA LEU A 144 1.09 14.53 8.39
C LEU A 144 1.61 13.24 7.76
N PHE A 145 2.13 13.31 6.53
CA PHE A 145 2.69 12.17 5.81
C PHE A 145 3.87 11.53 6.56
N THR A 146 4.83 12.32 7.03
CA THR A 146 6.02 11.80 7.73
C THR A 146 5.63 11.16 9.06
N ASN A 147 4.77 11.82 9.84
CA ASN A 147 4.34 11.30 11.14
C ASN A 147 3.48 10.04 11.01
N LEU A 148 2.58 9.97 10.02
CA LEU A 148 1.82 8.76 9.71
C LEU A 148 2.71 7.62 9.21
N SER A 149 3.79 7.93 8.47
CA SER A 149 4.76 6.91 8.03
C SER A 149 5.50 6.28 9.21
N ILE A 150 5.92 7.10 10.18
CA ILE A 150 6.56 6.62 11.42
C ILE A 150 5.58 5.77 12.22
N LEU A 151 4.37 6.27 12.44
CA LEU A 151 3.32 5.54 13.18
C LEU A 151 2.97 4.21 12.48
N GLY A 152 2.82 4.23 11.15
CA GLY A 152 2.59 3.05 10.34
C GLY A 152 3.68 1.99 10.52
N TYR A 153 4.96 2.37 10.47
CA TYR A 153 6.06 1.44 10.69
C TYR A 153 5.97 0.69 12.03
N TYR A 154 5.56 1.37 13.11
CA TYR A 154 5.39 0.74 14.44
C TYR A 154 4.13 -0.13 14.57
N ILE A 155 3.14 0.04 13.68
CA ILE A 155 1.97 -0.84 13.60
C ILE A 155 2.29 -2.06 12.73
N LYS A 156 2.86 -1.82 11.55
CA LYS A 156 3.24 -2.83 10.58
C LYS A 156 4.34 -2.30 9.66
N PRO A 157 5.56 -2.87 9.68
CA PRO A 157 6.71 -2.33 8.96
C PRO A 157 6.47 -2.12 7.46
N GLN A 158 5.70 -2.99 6.80
CA GLN A 158 5.42 -2.91 5.37
C GLN A 158 4.73 -1.60 4.95
N ILE A 159 4.04 -0.90 5.86
CA ILE A 159 3.35 0.37 5.56
C ILE A 159 4.34 1.45 5.11
N ILE A 160 5.58 1.45 5.61
CA ILE A 160 6.58 2.47 5.26
C ILE A 160 7.06 2.35 3.81
N ILE A 161 6.80 1.21 3.14
CA ILE A 161 7.31 0.92 1.80
C ILE A 161 6.81 1.96 0.79
N ILE A 162 5.54 2.38 0.84
CA ILE A 162 5.02 3.40 -0.08
C ILE A 162 5.70 4.75 0.13
N SER A 163 6.09 5.05 1.37
CA SER A 163 6.82 6.26 1.72
C SER A 163 8.26 6.20 1.21
N ILE A 164 8.92 5.04 1.31
CA ILE A 164 10.22 4.80 0.69
C ILE A 164 10.13 5.00 -0.83
N SER A 165 9.11 4.46 -1.49
CA SER A 165 8.90 4.63 -2.93
C SER A 165 8.73 6.10 -3.31
N TYR A 166 7.96 6.86 -2.53
CA TYR A 166 7.83 8.30 -2.72
C TYR A 166 9.17 9.03 -2.62
N VAL A 167 9.96 8.74 -1.58
CA VAL A 167 11.28 9.35 -1.36
C VAL A 167 12.25 9.01 -2.50
N ILE A 168 12.32 7.75 -2.93
CA ILE A 168 13.16 7.31 -4.06
C ILE A 168 12.81 8.12 -5.32
N ILE A 169 11.52 8.19 -5.67
CA ILE A 169 11.08 8.94 -6.86
C ILE A 169 11.39 10.45 -6.73
N LYS A 170 11.34 11.02 -5.52
CA LYS A 170 11.75 12.42 -5.30
C LYS A 170 13.23 12.63 -5.50
N ILE A 171 14.07 11.76 -4.96
CA ILE A 171 15.53 11.83 -5.13
C ILE A 171 15.89 11.72 -6.62
N LEU A 172 15.33 10.74 -7.32
CA LEU A 172 15.58 10.54 -8.76
C LEU A 172 15.16 11.77 -9.60
N ASN A 173 14.02 12.37 -9.29
CA ASN A 173 13.56 13.58 -9.98
C ASN A 173 14.43 14.82 -9.68
N ILE A 174 15.02 14.92 -8.48
CA ILE A 174 15.97 16.00 -8.15
C ILE A 174 17.25 15.85 -8.99
N SER A 175 17.78 14.64 -9.11
CA SER A 175 18.98 14.36 -9.92
C SER A 175 18.76 14.73 -11.39
N TYR A 176 17.60 14.39 -11.95
CA TYR A 176 17.22 14.75 -13.32
C TYR A 176 17.11 16.27 -13.52
N LEU A 177 16.49 16.99 -12.56
CA LEU A 177 16.35 18.43 -12.65
C LEU A 177 17.70 19.15 -12.54
N THR A 178 18.59 18.68 -11.66
CA THR A 178 19.96 19.19 -11.52
C THR A 178 20.75 19.00 -12.80
N TYR A 179 20.65 17.83 -13.45
CA TYR A 179 21.24 17.56 -14.76
C TYR A 179 20.74 18.54 -15.85
N MET A 180 19.43 18.77 -15.93
CA MET A 180 18.83 19.72 -16.88
C MET A 180 19.29 21.16 -16.65
N ILE A 181 19.43 21.59 -15.39
CA ILE A 181 19.91 22.93 -15.04
C ILE A 181 21.38 23.13 -15.42
N ILE A 182 22.22 22.08 -15.28
CA ILE A 182 23.63 22.12 -15.70
C ILE A 182 23.73 22.21 -17.23
N LYS A 183 22.86 21.49 -17.95
CA LYS A 183 22.82 21.49 -19.42
C LYS A 183 22.37 22.85 -20.00
N ASN A 184 21.41 23.52 -19.37
CA ASN A 184 20.84 24.79 -19.87
C ASN A 184 21.58 26.05 -19.35
N LYS A 185 22.74 25.89 -18.71
CA LYS A 185 23.45 27.00 -18.03
C LYS A 185 24.18 27.96 -18.98
N ASN A 186 24.10 27.75 -20.30
CA ASN A 186 24.83 28.51 -21.31
C ASN A 186 24.13 29.81 -21.78
N GLU A 187 22.98 30.23 -21.22
CA GLU A 187 22.20 31.38 -21.74
C GLU A 187 21.87 32.53 -20.76
N ASP A 188 22.26 32.48 -19.47
CA ASP A 188 21.74 33.45 -18.47
C ASP A 188 22.62 34.70 -18.24
N ARG A 189 22.07 35.89 -18.57
CA ARG A 189 22.58 37.25 -18.31
C ARG A 189 22.67 37.63 -16.82
N GLU A 190 23.55 38.57 -16.49
CA GLU A 190 23.98 38.97 -15.15
C GLU A 190 22.86 39.39 -14.16
N ASN A 191 21.84 40.15 -14.61
CA ASN A 191 20.73 40.57 -13.75
C ASN A 191 19.84 39.42 -13.27
N GLY A 192 19.77 38.30 -14.01
CA GLY A 192 19.08 37.09 -13.58
C GLY A 192 19.78 36.39 -12.40
N ARG A 193 21.09 36.58 -12.22
CA ARG A 193 21.89 35.89 -11.20
C ARG A 193 21.55 36.35 -9.78
N ARG A 194 21.29 37.64 -9.56
CA ARG A 194 20.96 38.19 -8.24
C ARG A 194 19.58 37.72 -7.75
N VAL A 195 18.56 37.85 -8.60
CA VAL A 195 17.20 37.35 -8.32
C VAL A 195 17.19 35.83 -8.11
N ARG A 196 17.99 35.09 -8.90
CA ARG A 196 18.16 33.64 -8.74
C ARG A 196 18.82 33.27 -7.41
N ARG A 197 19.85 33.99 -6.97
CA ARG A 197 20.50 33.79 -5.65
C ARG A 197 19.53 34.02 -4.49
N GLU A 198 18.73 35.08 -4.53
CA GLU A 198 17.74 35.36 -3.49
C GLU A 198 16.63 34.31 -3.43
N ARG A 199 16.17 33.83 -4.60
CA ARG A 199 15.20 32.72 -4.69
C ARG A 199 15.77 31.42 -4.11
N ILE A 200 17.01 31.07 -4.45
CA ILE A 200 17.69 29.88 -3.92
C ILE A 200 17.84 29.97 -2.39
N LYS A 201 18.24 31.14 -1.85
CA LYS A 201 18.33 31.33 -0.39
C LYS A 201 16.99 31.09 0.31
N LYS A 202 15.87 31.63 -0.23
CA LYS A 202 14.53 31.40 0.33
C LYS A 202 14.11 29.93 0.28
N GLU A 203 14.43 29.21 -0.81
CA GLU A 203 14.15 27.78 -0.90
C GLU A 203 14.99 26.95 0.08
N ILE A 204 16.28 27.26 0.24
CA ILE A 204 17.16 26.61 1.22
C ILE A 204 16.60 26.79 2.64
N ILE A 205 16.26 28.03 3.02
CA ILE A 205 15.68 28.33 4.34
C ILE A 205 14.37 27.56 4.54
N TYR A 206 13.50 27.52 3.53
CA TYR A 206 12.26 26.74 3.59
C TYR A 206 12.51 25.25 3.85
N TYR A 207 13.46 24.63 3.14
CA TYR A 207 13.78 23.21 3.34
C TYR A 207 14.47 22.94 4.67
N ILE A 208 15.31 23.87 5.17
CA ILE A 208 15.90 23.78 6.52
C ILE A 208 14.79 23.79 7.59
N ILE A 209 13.89 24.78 7.55
CA ILE A 209 12.77 24.88 8.50
C ILE A 209 11.90 23.62 8.43
N LEU A 210 11.56 23.18 7.22
CA LEU A 210 10.76 21.96 7.02
C LEU A 210 11.45 20.73 7.61
N SER A 211 12.77 20.59 7.43
CA SER A 211 13.54 19.46 7.96
C SER A 211 13.57 19.47 9.49
N ILE A 212 13.76 20.65 10.10
CA ILE A 212 13.68 20.83 11.55
C ILE A 212 12.30 20.43 12.06
N LEU A 213 11.22 20.88 11.42
CA LEU A 213 9.85 20.51 11.80
C LEU A 213 9.59 18.99 11.68
N ILE A 214 10.10 18.34 10.63
CA ILE A 214 9.99 16.89 10.46
C ILE A 214 10.72 16.16 11.60
N ILE A 215 11.93 16.60 11.95
CA ILE A 215 12.72 16.00 13.05
C ILE A 215 12.00 16.17 14.38
N ILE A 216 11.54 17.38 14.70
CA ILE A 216 10.83 17.68 15.95
C ILE A 216 9.56 16.82 16.05
N THR A 217 8.69 16.87 15.04
CA THR A 217 7.42 16.14 15.07
C THR A 217 7.64 14.62 15.07
N GLY A 218 8.59 14.12 14.29
CA GLY A 218 8.96 12.70 14.30
C GLY A 218 9.49 12.24 15.65
N PHE A 219 10.30 13.06 16.33
CA PHE A 219 10.76 12.78 17.69
C PHE A 219 9.61 12.77 18.70
N LEU A 220 8.63 13.67 18.57
CA LEU A 220 7.42 13.66 19.40
C LEU A 220 6.60 12.37 19.22
N ILE A 221 6.41 11.90 17.98
CA ILE A 221 5.73 10.62 17.71
C ILE A 221 6.52 9.44 18.28
N TYR A 222 7.83 9.40 18.07
CA TYR A 222 8.68 8.35 18.63
C TYR A 222 8.62 8.30 20.16
N THR A 223 8.73 9.45 20.82
CA THR A 223 8.64 9.54 22.28
C THR A 223 7.25 9.19 22.80
N TYR A 224 6.18 9.57 22.08
CA TYR A 224 4.82 9.14 22.37
C TYR A 224 4.69 7.60 22.31
N ILE A 225 5.16 6.96 21.25
CA ILE A 225 5.11 5.49 21.10
C ILE A 225 5.89 4.81 22.24
N LYS A 226 7.07 5.33 22.58
CA LYS A 226 7.86 4.82 23.71
C LYS A 226 7.12 4.95 25.03
N LYS A 227 6.51 6.11 25.31
CA LYS A 227 5.70 6.33 26.52
C LYS A 227 4.48 5.41 26.55
N ALA A 228 3.78 5.28 25.44
CA ALA A 228 2.64 4.36 25.27
C ALA A 228 3.04 2.92 25.61
N ASN A 229 4.15 2.43 25.05
CA ASN A 229 4.64 1.09 25.33
C ASN A 229 5.02 0.90 26.80
N ASN A 230 5.70 1.87 27.41
CA ASN A 230 6.09 1.82 28.82
C ASN A 230 4.87 1.86 29.76
N SER A 231 3.80 2.57 29.38
CA SER A 231 2.59 2.70 30.20
C SER A 231 1.79 1.41 30.37
N MET A 232 2.08 0.38 29.57
CA MET A 232 1.39 -0.92 29.66
C MET A 232 1.83 -1.75 30.87
N GLY A 233 2.88 -1.36 31.60
CA GLY A 233 3.37 -2.12 32.75
C GLY A 233 4.00 -3.48 32.39
N ILE A 234 4.26 -3.73 31.10
CA ILE A 234 4.86 -4.97 30.62
C ILE A 234 6.39 -4.81 30.67
N ASN A 235 7.06 -5.63 31.48
CA ASN A 235 8.52 -5.68 31.50
C ASN A 235 9.01 -6.48 30.28
N VAL A 236 9.56 -5.77 29.30
CA VAL A 236 10.03 -6.32 28.02
C VAL A 236 11.51 -6.60 28.14
N ASP A 237 11.88 -7.87 28.06
CA ASP A 237 13.27 -8.29 27.97
C ASP A 237 13.79 -8.05 26.54
N LYS A 238 14.67 -7.06 26.40
CA LYS A 238 15.24 -6.66 25.11
C LYS A 238 16.14 -7.75 24.52
N GLU A 239 16.76 -8.58 25.35
CA GLU A 239 17.65 -9.65 24.89
C GLU A 239 16.85 -10.78 24.23
N LYS A 240 15.57 -10.96 24.58
CA LYS A 240 14.68 -11.97 23.97
C LYS A 240 14.05 -11.56 22.65
N ARG A 241 14.26 -10.32 22.18
CA ARG A 241 13.59 -9.77 21.00
C ARG A 241 13.99 -10.49 19.71
N PHE A 242 13.00 -10.84 18.90
CA PHE A 242 13.23 -11.24 17.52
C PHE A 242 13.36 -10.00 16.62
N ASN A 243 14.30 -10.08 15.69
CA ASN A 243 14.60 -8.99 14.77
C ASN A 243 14.63 -9.48 13.32
N ILE A 244 15.11 -8.61 12.43
CA ILE A 244 15.12 -8.85 10.97
C ILE A 244 15.82 -10.16 10.57
N THR A 245 16.83 -10.62 11.30
CA THR A 245 17.55 -11.87 11.00
C THR A 245 16.67 -13.10 11.19
N HIS A 246 15.80 -13.10 12.20
CA HIS A 246 14.86 -14.19 12.48
C HIS A 246 13.83 -14.32 11.35
N TYR A 247 13.20 -13.22 10.96
CA TYR A 247 12.21 -13.21 9.88
C TYR A 247 12.81 -13.52 8.52
N ALA A 248 14.06 -13.11 8.27
CA ALA A 248 14.78 -13.49 7.06
C ALA A 248 15.02 -15.00 7.05
N MET A 249 15.65 -15.55 8.09
CA MET A 249 15.90 -16.99 8.21
C MET A 249 14.61 -17.82 8.03
N LEU A 250 13.51 -17.45 8.69
CA LEU A 250 12.17 -18.03 8.51
C LEU A 250 11.72 -18.02 7.05
N GLY A 251 11.82 -16.86 6.39
CA GLY A 251 11.42 -16.68 5.00
C GLY A 251 12.16 -17.58 4.02
N TRP A 252 13.35 -18.09 4.37
CA TRP A 252 14.15 -18.97 3.52
C TRP A 252 14.05 -20.46 3.94
N ASN A 253 13.10 -20.82 4.79
CA ASN A 253 12.79 -22.21 5.11
C ASN A 253 12.07 -22.90 3.93
N THR A 254 12.68 -23.95 3.38
CA THR A 254 12.13 -24.70 2.23
C THR A 254 11.01 -25.67 2.62
N GLU A 255 11.04 -26.23 3.84
CA GLU A 255 10.00 -27.13 4.35
C GLU A 255 8.66 -26.40 4.49
N SER A 256 8.69 -25.16 5.01
CA SER A 256 7.50 -24.35 5.23
C SER A 256 7.14 -23.43 4.07
N LYS A 257 7.92 -23.44 2.97
CA LYS A 257 7.77 -22.51 1.84
C LYS A 257 7.80 -21.04 2.29
N GLY A 258 8.62 -20.75 3.31
CA GLY A 258 8.82 -19.42 3.88
C GLY A 258 7.76 -18.98 4.90
N VAL A 259 6.79 -19.82 5.27
CA VAL A 259 5.79 -19.52 6.30
C VAL A 259 6.37 -19.72 7.71
N PHE A 260 5.83 -19.00 8.69
CA PHE A 260 6.12 -19.20 10.11
C PHE A 260 6.10 -20.69 10.52
N THR A 261 7.10 -21.10 11.30
CA THR A 261 7.09 -22.41 11.98
C THR A 261 7.53 -22.28 13.44
N VAL A 262 6.94 -23.10 14.30
CA VAL A 262 7.34 -23.23 15.71
C VAL A 262 8.79 -23.75 15.82
N LYS A 263 9.25 -24.57 14.86
CA LYS A 263 10.64 -25.06 14.81
C LYS A 263 11.64 -23.90 14.70
N ASP A 264 11.41 -22.97 13.76
CA ASP A 264 12.29 -21.82 13.57
C ASP A 264 12.15 -20.79 14.71
N GLU A 265 10.94 -20.63 15.29
CA GLU A 265 10.76 -19.86 16.53
C GLU A 265 11.61 -20.43 17.66
N ASN A 266 11.56 -21.75 17.89
CA ASN A 266 12.34 -22.41 18.94
C ASN A 266 13.84 -22.35 18.66
N PHE A 267 14.26 -22.46 17.40
CA PHE A 267 15.65 -22.29 16.98
C PHE A 267 16.19 -20.91 17.39
N SER A 268 15.48 -19.83 17.09
CA SER A 268 15.90 -18.49 17.49
C SER A 268 15.72 -18.25 19.00
N GLY A 269 14.67 -18.83 19.58
CA GLY A 269 14.29 -18.64 20.99
C GLY A 269 15.21 -19.31 22.01
N LYS A 270 16.06 -20.27 21.59
CA LYS A 270 17.01 -20.97 22.47
C LYS A 270 18.22 -20.12 22.88
N TYR A 271 18.56 -19.09 22.10
CA TYR A 271 19.68 -18.20 22.40
C TYR A 271 19.21 -17.10 23.36
N GLU A 272 19.91 -16.91 24.47
CA GLU A 272 19.54 -15.89 25.47
C GLU A 272 19.88 -14.48 25.00
N LYS A 273 21.13 -14.27 24.53
CA LYS A 273 21.62 -12.96 24.08
C LYS A 273 21.18 -12.66 22.65
N LEU A 274 20.82 -11.40 22.41
CA LEU A 274 20.38 -10.92 21.09
C LEU A 274 21.47 -11.14 20.02
N LYS A 275 22.73 -10.82 20.33
CA LYS A 275 23.84 -10.95 19.38
C LYS A 275 24.12 -12.40 18.97
N ASP A 276 24.05 -13.32 19.93
CA ASP A 276 24.27 -14.76 19.66
C ASP A 276 23.14 -15.31 18.78
N ARG A 277 21.90 -14.88 19.06
CA ARG A 277 20.73 -15.18 18.22
C ARG A 277 20.88 -14.63 16.79
N GLU A 278 21.28 -13.37 16.64
CA GLU A 278 21.52 -12.75 15.33
C GLU A 278 22.53 -13.54 14.51
N LYS A 279 23.66 -13.88 15.13
CA LYS A 279 24.71 -14.68 14.50
C LYS A 279 24.17 -16.05 14.06
N ALA A 280 23.48 -16.76 14.93
CA ALA A 280 22.92 -18.07 14.62
C ALA A 280 21.85 -18.03 13.52
N ASN A 281 20.96 -17.03 13.54
CA ASN A 281 19.96 -16.85 12.48
C ASN A 281 20.61 -16.57 11.12
N ILE A 282 21.69 -15.77 11.09
CA ILE A 282 22.44 -15.48 9.87
C ILE A 282 23.17 -16.72 9.37
N GLU A 283 23.78 -17.50 10.26
CA GLU A 283 24.45 -18.76 9.93
C GLU A 283 23.47 -19.77 9.34
N GLU A 284 22.30 -19.95 9.96
CA GLU A 284 21.24 -20.83 9.46
C GLU A 284 20.66 -20.34 8.13
N LEU A 285 20.42 -19.04 7.98
CA LEU A 285 20.01 -18.43 6.71
C LEU A 285 21.03 -18.71 5.60
N LYS A 286 22.33 -18.50 5.88
CA LYS A 286 23.41 -18.77 4.92
C LYS A 286 23.46 -20.26 4.58
N ARG A 287 23.37 -21.14 5.58
CA ARG A 287 23.34 -22.60 5.38
C ARG A 287 22.21 -22.99 4.42
N ARG A 288 20.97 -22.52 4.66
CA ARG A 288 19.81 -22.77 3.78
C ARG A 288 20.06 -22.30 2.35
N ILE A 289 20.55 -21.07 2.17
CA ILE A 289 20.83 -20.51 0.84
C ILE A 289 21.92 -21.32 0.12
N THR A 290 23.00 -21.69 0.81
CA THR A 290 24.10 -22.46 0.24
C THR A 290 23.67 -23.87 -0.14
N GLU A 291 22.96 -24.57 0.73
CA GLU A 291 22.46 -25.94 0.47
C GLU A 291 21.46 -26.00 -0.69
N MET A 292 20.62 -24.96 -0.84
CA MET A 292 19.70 -24.85 -1.97
C MET A 292 20.42 -24.69 -3.32
N GLY A 293 21.59 -24.03 -3.33
CA GLY A 293 22.23 -23.56 -4.55
C GLY A 293 21.34 -22.59 -5.35
N LEU A 294 21.82 -22.14 -6.52
CA LEU A 294 21.12 -21.14 -7.33
C LEU A 294 19.73 -21.63 -7.80
N GLY A 295 19.63 -22.89 -8.25
CA GLY A 295 18.37 -23.47 -8.69
C GLY A 295 17.34 -23.60 -7.57
N GLY A 296 17.77 -24.03 -6.37
CA GLY A 296 16.91 -24.11 -5.19
C GLY A 296 16.45 -22.73 -4.71
N VAL A 297 17.32 -21.71 -4.78
CA VAL A 297 16.96 -20.31 -4.46
C VAL A 297 15.86 -19.80 -5.40
N ILE A 298 15.99 -19.99 -6.71
CA ILE A 298 14.96 -19.58 -7.68
C ILE A 298 13.64 -20.31 -7.41
N ASN A 299 13.70 -21.63 -7.16
CA ASN A 299 12.52 -22.42 -6.84
C ASN A 299 11.86 -21.97 -5.52
N GLN A 300 12.64 -21.63 -4.50
CA GLN A 300 12.11 -21.11 -3.24
C GLN A 300 11.44 -19.76 -3.42
N ILE A 301 12.03 -18.85 -4.22
CA ILE A 301 11.38 -17.57 -4.57
C ILE A 301 10.03 -17.84 -5.26
N ALA A 302 9.97 -18.74 -6.24
CA ALA A 302 8.72 -19.12 -6.90
C ALA A 302 7.68 -19.68 -5.92
N ARG A 303 8.09 -20.57 -5.01
CA ARG A 303 7.21 -21.11 -3.95
C ARG A 303 6.67 -20.02 -3.04
N LYS A 304 7.50 -19.05 -2.65
CA LYS A 304 7.05 -17.91 -1.83
C LYS A 304 6.10 -16.98 -2.57
N ILE A 305 6.33 -16.74 -3.86
CA ILE A 305 5.39 -15.99 -4.70
C ILE A 305 4.03 -16.70 -4.69
N LEU A 306 3.99 -18.03 -4.84
CA LEU A 306 2.75 -18.80 -4.72
C LEU A 306 2.14 -18.68 -3.32
N THR A 307 2.92 -18.80 -2.24
CA THR A 307 2.43 -18.63 -0.86
C THR A 307 1.78 -17.25 -0.63
N ASN A 308 2.34 -16.19 -1.24
CA ASN A 308 1.85 -14.83 -1.06
C ASN A 308 0.67 -14.47 -1.97
N TYR A 309 0.66 -14.96 -3.21
CA TYR A 309 -0.29 -14.51 -4.25
C TYR A 309 -1.33 -15.55 -4.64
N ASN A 310 -1.17 -16.85 -4.30
CA ASN A 310 -2.11 -17.91 -4.67
C ASN A 310 -3.29 -18.06 -3.70
N ASP A 311 -3.77 -16.95 -3.14
CA ASP A 311 -4.90 -16.92 -2.23
C ASP A 311 -5.63 -15.59 -2.31
N GLY A 312 -6.69 -15.55 -3.12
CA GLY A 312 -7.56 -14.39 -3.31
C GLY A 312 -8.39 -14.01 -2.09
N THR A 313 -8.38 -14.81 -1.01
CA THR A 313 -8.97 -14.46 0.29
C THR A 313 -7.96 -13.86 1.27
N PHE A 314 -6.68 -13.83 0.90
CA PHE A 314 -5.59 -13.22 1.66
C PHE A 314 -5.45 -13.75 3.10
N SER A 315 -5.54 -15.07 3.28
CA SER A 315 -5.60 -15.81 4.54
C SER A 315 -6.84 -15.51 5.39
N GLY A 316 -7.83 -14.79 4.83
CA GLY A 316 -9.02 -14.40 5.56
C GLY A 316 -9.78 -15.61 6.06
N VAL A 317 -10.07 -16.59 5.20
CA VAL A 317 -10.77 -17.84 5.56
C VAL A 317 -9.95 -18.69 6.54
N ALA A 318 -8.65 -18.87 6.27
CA ALA A 318 -7.75 -19.64 7.14
C ALA A 318 -7.59 -19.06 8.56
N THR A 319 -7.88 -17.77 8.74
CA THR A 319 -7.79 -17.12 10.06
C THR A 319 -9.10 -17.27 10.86
N PHE A 320 -10.20 -17.69 10.25
CA PHE A 320 -11.46 -17.97 10.96
C PHE A 320 -11.38 -19.22 11.85
N VAL A 321 -10.39 -20.08 11.66
CA VAL A 321 -10.12 -21.23 12.54
C VAL A 321 -9.89 -20.80 14.00
N TYR A 322 -9.47 -19.55 14.22
CA TYR A 322 -9.25 -18.97 15.56
C TYR A 322 -10.50 -18.32 16.17
N ILE A 323 -11.60 -18.18 15.42
CA ILE A 323 -12.87 -17.71 15.96
C ILE A 323 -13.54 -18.89 16.65
N ARG A 324 -13.92 -18.74 17.93
CA ARG A 324 -14.60 -19.81 18.71
C ARG A 324 -15.72 -20.44 17.89
N LYS A 325 -15.82 -21.77 17.94
CA LYS A 325 -16.83 -22.56 17.21
C LYS A 325 -18.25 -22.02 17.40
N GLU A 326 -18.58 -21.49 18.58
CA GLU A 326 -19.88 -20.88 18.85
C GLU A 326 -19.76 -19.59 19.67
N TYR A 327 -20.31 -18.51 19.10
CA TYR A 327 -20.78 -17.33 19.83
C TYR A 327 -22.30 -17.28 19.63
N ASN A 328 -23.06 -17.64 20.67
CA ASN A 328 -24.50 -17.39 20.72
C ASN A 328 -24.71 -16.04 21.40
N ILE A 329 -24.91 -15.00 20.60
CA ILE A 329 -25.20 -13.65 21.07
C ILE A 329 -26.71 -13.45 20.92
N GLU A 330 -27.38 -13.13 22.03
CA GLU A 330 -28.81 -12.80 22.04
C GLU A 330 -29.11 -11.59 21.14
N GLY A 331 -30.25 -11.63 20.44
CA GLY A 331 -30.66 -10.56 19.51
C GLY A 331 -30.01 -10.58 18.13
N ILE A 332 -29.05 -11.48 17.84
CA ILE A 332 -28.49 -11.62 16.48
C ILE A 332 -29.47 -12.36 15.55
N ASN A 333 -29.61 -11.86 14.32
CA ASN A 333 -30.31 -12.56 13.26
C ASN A 333 -29.62 -13.89 12.94
N LYS A 334 -30.22 -14.98 13.44
CA LYS A 334 -29.69 -16.35 13.32
C LYS A 334 -29.57 -16.81 11.87
N GLU A 335 -30.48 -16.38 11.00
CA GLU A 335 -30.46 -16.73 9.58
C GLU A 335 -29.30 -16.05 8.83
N LEU A 336 -29.14 -14.74 9.00
CA LEU A 336 -28.03 -14.00 8.41
C LEU A 336 -26.68 -14.50 8.95
N SER A 337 -26.59 -14.76 10.25
CA SER A 337 -25.39 -15.36 10.85
C SER A 337 -25.06 -16.71 10.21
N LYS A 338 -26.06 -17.61 10.08
CA LYS A 338 -25.90 -18.91 9.43
C LYS A 338 -25.49 -18.76 7.96
N PHE A 339 -26.09 -17.82 7.23
CA PHE A 339 -25.75 -17.53 5.85
C PHE A 339 -24.29 -17.06 5.69
N LEU A 340 -23.85 -16.07 6.47
CA LEU A 340 -22.47 -15.57 6.43
C LEU A 340 -21.45 -16.63 6.87
N LYS A 341 -21.77 -17.45 7.88
CA LYS A 341 -20.92 -18.59 8.27
C LYS A 341 -20.80 -19.59 7.12
N ASN A 342 -21.87 -19.90 6.40
CA ASN A 342 -21.82 -20.77 5.23
C ASN A 342 -20.96 -20.22 4.08
N ILE A 343 -20.72 -18.91 4.03
CA ILE A 343 -19.83 -18.27 3.05
C ILE A 343 -18.37 -18.26 3.54
N TYR A 344 -18.11 -17.77 4.75
CA TYR A 344 -16.74 -17.45 5.18
C TYR A 344 -16.03 -18.56 5.95
N TYR A 345 -16.76 -19.50 6.57
CA TYR A 345 -16.12 -20.58 7.32
C TYR A 345 -15.66 -21.66 6.34
N GLU A 346 -14.49 -22.25 6.59
CA GLU A 346 -13.86 -23.24 5.71
C GLU A 346 -14.78 -24.43 5.38
N ASN A 347 -15.57 -24.90 6.35
CA ASN A 347 -16.55 -25.98 6.17
C ASN A 347 -17.96 -25.48 5.76
N GLY A 348 -18.09 -24.21 5.38
CA GLY A 348 -19.35 -23.61 5.00
C GLY A 348 -19.82 -24.06 3.62
N LYS A 349 -21.13 -24.25 3.45
CA LYS A 349 -21.76 -24.75 2.20
C LYS A 349 -21.35 -23.96 0.94
N TYR A 350 -21.17 -22.64 1.05
CA TYR A 350 -20.88 -21.74 -0.06
C TYR A 350 -19.42 -21.29 -0.10
N ASN A 351 -18.58 -21.77 0.83
CA ASN A 351 -17.20 -21.31 0.95
C ASN A 351 -16.37 -21.58 -0.31
N MET A 352 -16.50 -22.78 -0.90
CA MET A 352 -15.78 -23.14 -2.13
C MET A 352 -16.12 -22.21 -3.30
N ILE A 353 -17.39 -21.83 -3.47
CA ILE A 353 -17.81 -20.90 -4.52
C ILE A 353 -17.23 -19.50 -4.24
N TYR A 354 -17.34 -19.04 -3.00
CA TYR A 354 -16.80 -17.76 -2.57
C TYR A 354 -15.28 -17.66 -2.83
N THR A 355 -14.50 -18.64 -2.39
CA THR A 355 -13.05 -18.64 -2.56
C THR A 355 -12.64 -18.70 -4.03
N GLN A 356 -13.35 -19.44 -4.88
CA GLN A 356 -13.12 -19.44 -6.33
C GLN A 356 -13.41 -18.08 -6.97
N ILE A 357 -14.51 -17.42 -6.62
CA ILE A 357 -14.84 -16.08 -7.14
C ILE A 357 -13.73 -15.09 -6.73
N MET A 358 -13.32 -15.10 -5.46
CA MET A 358 -12.24 -14.23 -4.98
C MET A 358 -10.92 -14.52 -5.70
N GLN A 359 -10.60 -15.79 -5.94
CA GLN A 359 -9.40 -16.19 -6.68
C GLN A 359 -9.44 -15.70 -8.14
N CYS A 360 -10.57 -15.85 -8.83
CA CYS A 360 -10.74 -15.35 -10.20
C CYS A 360 -10.59 -13.83 -10.28
N LEU A 361 -11.23 -13.09 -9.37
CA LEU A 361 -11.10 -11.64 -9.29
C LEU A 361 -9.64 -11.22 -9.05
N TRP A 362 -8.97 -11.90 -8.11
CA TRP A 362 -7.58 -11.61 -7.76
C TRP A 362 -6.62 -11.88 -8.91
N ILE A 363 -6.72 -13.04 -9.57
CA ILE A 363 -5.92 -13.37 -10.77
C ILE A 363 -6.18 -12.34 -11.87
N GLY A 364 -7.45 -11.97 -12.11
CA GLY A 364 -7.80 -10.95 -13.09
C GLY A 364 -7.11 -9.62 -12.81
N ILE A 365 -7.11 -9.16 -11.55
CA ILE A 365 -6.40 -7.94 -11.14
C ILE A 365 -4.90 -8.07 -11.44
N LEU A 366 -4.26 -9.16 -11.07
CA LEU A 366 -2.82 -9.38 -11.31
C LEU A 366 -2.48 -9.37 -12.80
N ILE A 367 -3.30 -10.01 -13.64
CA ILE A 367 -3.13 -9.98 -15.10
C ILE A 367 -3.24 -8.53 -15.60
N PHE A 368 -4.26 -7.79 -15.17
CA PHE A 368 -4.43 -6.41 -15.64
C PHE A 368 -3.32 -5.47 -15.14
N ASN A 369 -2.72 -5.70 -13.97
CA ASN A 369 -1.57 -4.91 -13.49
C ASN A 369 -0.41 -4.91 -14.51
N MET A 370 -0.22 -5.99 -15.27
CA MET A 370 0.83 -6.05 -16.31
C MET A 370 0.63 -4.99 -17.40
N PHE A 371 -0.61 -4.58 -17.66
CA PHE A 371 -0.95 -3.60 -18.69
C PHE A 371 -0.92 -2.15 -18.20
N SER A 372 -0.59 -1.88 -16.93
CA SER A 372 -0.41 -0.51 -16.41
C SER A 372 1.02 0.03 -16.52
N TYR A 373 1.96 -0.73 -17.10
CA TYR A 373 3.38 -0.37 -17.16
C TYR A 373 3.65 0.98 -17.85
N ASN A 374 2.92 1.27 -18.94
CA ASN A 374 3.06 2.52 -19.70
C ASN A 374 2.64 3.76 -18.89
N ASP A 375 1.75 3.61 -17.91
CA ASP A 375 1.31 4.70 -17.04
C ASP A 375 2.36 5.06 -15.98
N GLY A 376 3.40 4.24 -15.83
CA GLY A 376 4.59 4.54 -15.03
C GLY A 376 5.34 5.82 -15.46
N LYS A 377 4.97 6.46 -16.58
CA LYS A 377 5.40 7.83 -16.92
C LYS A 377 4.84 8.89 -15.97
N SER A 378 3.67 8.64 -15.39
CA SER A 378 3.09 9.51 -14.37
C SER A 378 3.79 9.28 -13.04
N THR A 379 4.41 10.32 -12.47
CA THR A 379 5.09 10.25 -11.17
C THR A 379 4.25 9.57 -10.09
N LYS A 380 2.95 9.90 -10.04
CA LYS A 380 1.99 9.31 -9.08
C LYS A 380 1.89 7.79 -9.23
N ILE A 381 1.81 7.31 -10.47
CA ILE A 381 1.70 5.88 -10.77
C ILE A 381 3.05 5.18 -10.58
N SER A 382 4.17 5.80 -10.94
CA SER A 382 5.51 5.24 -10.67
C SER A 382 5.72 4.99 -9.18
N ILE A 383 5.24 5.90 -8.31
CA ILE A 383 5.32 5.72 -6.85
C ILE A 383 4.52 4.49 -6.40
N VAL A 384 3.31 4.30 -6.91
CA VAL A 384 2.46 3.14 -6.57
C VAL A 384 3.08 1.83 -7.07
N ILE A 385 3.55 1.80 -8.33
CA ILE A 385 4.24 0.64 -8.91
C ILE A 385 5.49 0.30 -8.10
N LEU A 386 6.31 1.28 -7.76
CA LEU A 386 7.51 1.07 -6.94
C LEU A 386 7.16 0.62 -5.51
N GLY A 387 6.02 1.06 -4.98
CA GLY A 387 5.48 0.59 -3.70
C GLY A 387 5.15 -0.90 -3.74
N ILE A 388 4.40 -1.32 -4.77
CA ILE A 388 4.04 -2.72 -5.00
C ILE A 388 5.29 -3.58 -5.21
N ILE A 389 6.26 -3.13 -6.01
CA ILE A 389 7.54 -3.83 -6.19
C ILE A 389 8.29 -3.93 -4.85
N GLY A 390 8.32 -2.86 -4.06
CA GLY A 390 8.95 -2.85 -2.74
C GLY A 390 8.30 -3.85 -1.78
N LEU A 391 6.98 -3.95 -1.79
CA LEU A 391 6.24 -4.94 -1.01
C LEU A 391 6.55 -6.36 -1.49
N PHE A 392 6.55 -6.59 -2.80
CA PHE A 392 6.93 -7.87 -3.40
C PHE A 392 8.33 -8.32 -2.98
N ILE A 393 9.32 -7.42 -3.04
CA ILE A 393 10.70 -7.70 -2.59
C ILE A 393 10.72 -8.00 -1.08
N PHE A 394 10.00 -7.23 -0.28
CA PHE A 394 9.92 -7.45 1.17
C PHE A 394 9.42 -8.87 1.49
N GLU A 395 8.33 -9.30 0.83
CA GLU A 395 7.73 -10.62 1.05
C GLU A 395 8.57 -11.77 0.48
N ILE A 396 9.49 -11.50 -0.46
CA ILE A 396 10.53 -12.45 -0.89
C ILE A 396 11.66 -12.57 0.13
N LEU A 397 12.00 -11.49 0.83
CA LEU A 397 13.11 -11.50 1.78
C LEU A 397 12.72 -12.10 3.14
N PHE A 398 11.49 -11.90 3.58
CA PHE A 398 11.01 -12.26 4.92
C PHE A 398 9.93 -13.36 4.91
N GLU A 399 9.35 -13.66 6.07
CA GLU A 399 8.23 -14.60 6.22
C GLU A 399 7.14 -14.34 5.17
N ALA A 400 6.71 -15.38 4.47
CA ALA A 400 5.69 -15.31 3.43
C ALA A 400 4.30 -15.63 3.99
N ARG A 401 3.32 -14.76 3.72
CA ARG A 401 1.91 -15.01 3.99
C ARG A 401 1.01 -14.11 3.13
N SER A 402 -0.07 -14.67 2.57
CA SER A 402 -1.01 -13.92 1.73
C SER A 402 -1.69 -12.73 2.43
N ARG A 403 -1.87 -12.76 3.77
CA ARG A 403 -2.37 -11.59 4.52
C ARG A 403 -1.43 -10.38 4.48
N TYR A 404 -0.14 -10.58 4.26
CA TYR A 404 0.82 -9.48 4.28
C TYR A 404 0.70 -8.58 3.04
N ILE A 405 0.24 -9.13 1.91
CA ILE A 405 -0.07 -8.34 0.71
C ILE A 405 -1.42 -7.61 0.79
N PHE A 406 -2.31 -8.00 1.72
CA PHE A 406 -3.64 -7.41 1.90
C PHE A 406 -3.60 -5.88 2.06
N ILE A 407 -2.55 -5.37 2.72
CA ILE A 407 -2.37 -3.93 2.95
C ILE A 407 -2.35 -3.11 1.65
N TYR A 408 -1.91 -3.70 0.52
CA TYR A 408 -1.81 -3.02 -0.77
C TYR A 408 -2.82 -3.53 -1.80
N VAL A 409 -3.71 -4.48 -1.44
CA VAL A 409 -4.77 -4.95 -2.35
C VAL A 409 -5.56 -3.81 -3.01
N PRO A 410 -5.93 -2.73 -2.30
CA PRO A 410 -6.58 -1.59 -2.95
C PRO A 410 -5.73 -0.91 -4.03
N LEU A 411 -4.41 -0.86 -3.85
CA LEU A 411 -3.47 -0.31 -4.82
C LEU A 411 -3.29 -1.25 -6.03
N TYR A 412 -3.28 -2.57 -5.81
CA TYR A 412 -3.34 -3.56 -6.89
C TYR A 412 -4.62 -3.43 -7.70
N ILE A 413 -5.78 -3.25 -7.04
CA ILE A 413 -7.06 -3.00 -7.71
C ILE A 413 -6.97 -1.75 -8.58
N PHE A 414 -6.44 -0.65 -8.04
CA PHE A 414 -6.28 0.59 -8.78
C PHE A 414 -5.39 0.45 -10.03
N LEU A 415 -4.22 -0.19 -9.91
CA LEU A 415 -3.37 -0.48 -11.07
C LEU A 415 -4.02 -1.46 -12.05
N GLY A 416 -4.74 -2.47 -11.55
CA GLY A 416 -5.51 -3.40 -12.36
C GLY A 416 -6.57 -2.69 -13.21
N VAL A 417 -7.28 -1.72 -12.64
CA VAL A 417 -8.27 -0.94 -13.39
C VAL A 417 -7.61 0.00 -14.42
N ILE A 418 -6.43 0.56 -14.12
CA ILE A 418 -5.63 1.28 -15.11
C ILE A 418 -5.26 0.36 -16.28
N GLY A 419 -4.80 -0.85 -15.98
CA GLY A 419 -4.47 -1.85 -16.99
C GLY A 419 -5.67 -2.28 -17.83
N LEU A 420 -6.83 -2.51 -17.20
CA LEU A 420 -8.09 -2.79 -17.89
C LEU A 420 -8.46 -1.66 -18.87
N ARG A 421 -8.36 -0.39 -18.44
CA ARG A 421 -8.57 0.76 -19.33
C ARG A 421 -7.65 0.70 -20.55
N ASN A 422 -6.38 0.35 -20.37
CA ASN A 422 -5.41 0.29 -21.46
C ASN A 422 -5.68 -0.85 -22.44
N VAL A 423 -6.09 -2.01 -21.94
CA VAL A 423 -6.52 -3.13 -22.78
C VAL A 423 -7.74 -2.72 -23.61
N LEU A 424 -8.76 -2.12 -22.98
CA LEU A 424 -9.97 -1.66 -23.68
C LEU A 424 -9.66 -0.57 -24.70
N SER A 425 -8.80 0.39 -24.38
CA SER A 425 -8.43 1.46 -25.31
C SER A 425 -7.69 0.93 -26.53
N PHE A 426 -6.82 -0.07 -26.35
CA PHE A 426 -6.15 -0.76 -27.44
C PHE A 426 -7.15 -1.44 -28.39
N PHE A 427 -8.13 -2.16 -27.86
CA PHE A 427 -9.17 -2.79 -28.68
C PHE A 427 -10.04 -1.77 -29.42
N VAL A 428 -10.43 -0.66 -28.76
CA VAL A 428 -11.23 0.40 -29.40
C VAL A 428 -10.47 1.05 -30.55
N VAL A 429 -9.17 1.34 -30.39
CA VAL A 429 -8.33 1.90 -31.46
C VAL A 429 -8.22 0.92 -32.63
N LYS A 430 -7.99 -0.37 -32.34
CA LYS A 430 -7.90 -1.41 -33.38
C LYS A 430 -9.20 -1.55 -34.17
N ILE A 431 -10.36 -1.54 -33.49
CA ILE A 431 -11.68 -1.61 -34.15
C ILE A 431 -11.93 -0.37 -35.03
N LYS A 432 -11.57 0.84 -34.56
CA LYS A 432 -11.68 2.05 -35.39
C LYS A 432 -10.74 2.03 -36.59
N GLY A 433 -9.52 1.50 -36.42
CA GLY A 433 -8.58 1.30 -37.52
C GLY A 433 -9.09 0.32 -38.57
N ILE A 434 -9.70 -0.80 -38.14
CA ILE A 434 -10.33 -1.77 -39.05
C ILE A 434 -11.50 -1.13 -39.81
N LYS A 435 -12.42 -0.44 -39.11
CA LYS A 435 -13.53 0.27 -39.77
C LYS A 435 -13.06 1.35 -40.75
N ASN A 436 -12.00 2.08 -40.41
CA ASN A 436 -11.42 3.05 -41.34
C ASN A 436 -10.81 2.38 -42.57
N ASN A 437 -10.12 1.25 -42.42
CA ASN A 437 -9.59 0.50 -43.56
C ASN A 437 -10.70 -0.11 -44.42
N GLU A 438 -11.78 -0.63 -43.84
CA GLU A 438 -12.96 -1.10 -44.58
C GLU A 438 -13.61 0.05 -45.35
N ASN A 439 -13.75 1.23 -44.73
CA ASN A 439 -14.27 2.42 -45.41
C ASN A 439 -13.37 2.90 -46.55
N VAL A 440 -12.04 2.81 -46.40
CA VAL A 440 -11.07 3.14 -47.46
C VAL A 440 -11.15 2.12 -48.61
N ILE A 441 -11.26 0.83 -48.31
CA ILE A 441 -11.44 -0.23 -49.33
C ILE A 441 -12.77 -0.03 -50.08
N LEU A 442 -13.86 0.26 -49.37
CA LEU A 442 -15.16 0.57 -49.98
C LEU A 442 -15.09 1.82 -50.88
N TYR A 443 -14.37 2.87 -50.48
CA TYR A 443 -14.15 4.07 -51.29
C TYR A 443 -13.34 3.77 -52.56
N ILE A 444 -12.28 2.97 -52.46
CA ILE A 444 -11.47 2.54 -53.62
C ILE A 444 -12.27 1.63 -54.57
N CYS A 445 -13.08 0.70 -54.03
CA CYS A 445 -13.96 -0.16 -54.82
C CYS A 445 -15.13 0.60 -55.47
N GLY A 446 -15.64 1.66 -54.85
CA GLY A 446 -16.65 2.55 -55.43
C GLY A 446 -16.10 3.37 -56.61
N ASN A 447 -14.89 3.92 -56.47
CA ASN A 447 -14.26 4.73 -57.53
C ASN A 447 -13.75 3.91 -58.72
N THR A 448 -13.35 2.65 -58.51
CA THR A 448 -12.94 1.75 -59.61
C THR A 448 -14.12 1.24 -60.44
N LYS A 449 -15.36 1.27 -59.93
CA LYS A 449 -16.57 1.02 -60.73
C LYS A 449 -17.02 2.23 -61.56
N MET A 450 -16.64 3.46 -61.19
CA MET A 450 -16.97 4.66 -61.97
C MET A 450 -16.00 4.94 -63.14
N SER A 451 -14.83 4.29 -63.21
CA SER A 451 -13.86 4.51 -64.31
C SER A 451 -13.98 3.53 -65.49
N LYS A 452 -15.02 2.67 -65.54
CA LYS A 452 -15.25 1.69 -66.63
C LYS A 452 -16.42 2.05 -67.57
N GLY A 453 -16.86 3.30 -67.59
CA GLY A 453 -17.87 3.78 -68.54
C GLY A 453 -17.39 5.05 -69.24
N ASN A 454 -16.54 4.88 -70.24
CA ASN A 454 -16.31 5.79 -71.37
C ASN A 454 -15.27 5.16 -72.30
N VAL A 455 -15.68 4.10 -73.02
CA VAL A 455 -15.22 3.78 -74.37
C VAL A 455 -16.44 3.33 -75.15
#